data_AF-A0A433BSF0-F1
#
_entry.id   AF-A0A433BSF0-F1
#
_cell.length_a   1.000
_cell.length_b   1.000
_cell.length_c   1.000
_cell.angle_alpha   90.00
_cell.angle_beta   90.00
_cell.angle_gamma   90.00
#
_symmetry.space_group_name_H-M   'P 1'
#
loop_
_entity.id
_entity.type
_entity.pdbx_description
1 polymer ?
#
loop_
_entity_poly.entity_id
_entity_poly.type
_entity_poly.pdbx_seq_one_letter_code
_entity_poly.pdbx_strand_id
1 'polypeptide(L)'
;MITVTGSQWQRRAICFLETPDAPELWKADRKPALAVRVHLERMCQRCPVRRDCAAEAVANEEQAGMYAGVWVPERSSGNSKAWAAAMQRLELIAGTAARPAQDLGVSA
;
A
#
# COMPACT_ATOMS: atom_id res chain seq x y z
N MET A 1 -5.24 1.38 28.36
CA MET A 1 -4.73 0.83 27.09
C MET A 1 -5.46 1.55 25.97
N ILE A 2 -4.76 2.39 25.20
CA ILE A 2 -5.34 3.10 24.06
C ILE A 2 -4.62 2.57 22.82
N THR A 3 -5.28 1.74 22.03
CA THR A 3 -4.83 1.31 20.71
C THR A 3 -5.97 1.53 19.76
N VAL A 4 -5.81 2.48 18.84
CA VAL A 4 -6.29 2.55 17.44
C VAL A 4 -6.22 4.04 17.03
N THR A 5 -5.03 4.51 16.69
CA THR A 5 -4.88 5.48 15.59
C THR A 5 -4.59 4.67 14.33
N GLY A 6 -5.52 3.78 13.99
CA GLY A 6 -5.53 3.07 12.71
C GLY A 6 -5.75 4.10 11.61
N SER A 7 -4.83 4.11 10.67
CA SER A 7 -4.60 5.12 9.66
C SER A 7 -5.87 5.48 8.86
N GLN A 8 -6.53 6.60 9.17
CA GLN A 8 -7.82 7.00 8.53
C GLN A 8 -7.81 7.03 6.98
N TRP A 9 -6.62 7.06 6.36
CA TRP A 9 -6.47 7.06 4.91
C TRP A 9 -7.10 5.84 4.23
N GLN A 10 -7.17 4.67 4.89
CA GLN A 10 -7.72 3.45 4.27
C GLN A 10 -9.19 3.62 3.86
N ARG A 11 -9.96 4.42 4.59
CA ARG A 11 -11.37 4.72 4.27
C ARG A 11 -11.54 5.50 2.96
N ARG A 12 -10.48 6.14 2.47
CA ARG A 12 -10.43 6.88 1.21
C ARG A 12 -9.76 6.09 0.08
N ALA A 13 -9.35 4.85 0.32
CA ALA A 13 -8.69 4.04 -0.68
C ALA A 13 -9.69 3.55 -1.73
N ILE A 14 -9.38 3.75 -3.01
CA ILE A 14 -10.26 3.34 -4.12
C ILE A 14 -10.48 1.82 -4.11
N CYS A 15 -9.46 1.02 -3.78
CA CYS A 15 -9.61 -0.43 -3.65
C CYS A 15 -10.63 -0.81 -2.56
N PHE A 16 -10.64 -0.10 -1.44
CA PHE A 16 -11.61 -0.32 -0.37
C PHE A 16 -13.03 0.11 -0.79
N LEU A 17 -13.15 1.23 -1.49
CA LEU A 17 -14.43 1.80 -1.90
C LEU A 17 -15.09 1.06 -3.07
N GLU A 18 -14.32 0.63 -4.06
CA GLU A 18 -14.84 0.00 -5.28
C GLU A 18 -14.90 -1.52 -5.20
N THR A 19 -14.10 -2.14 -4.33
CA THR A 19 -14.07 -3.60 -4.16
C THR A 19 -14.14 -4.02 -2.68
N PRO A 20 -15.17 -3.59 -1.92
CA PRO A 20 -15.26 -3.89 -0.48
C PRO A 20 -15.44 -5.39 -0.21
N ASP A 21 -16.13 -6.10 -1.11
CA ASP A 21 -16.48 -7.52 -0.96
C ASP A 21 -15.42 -8.47 -1.55
N ALA A 22 -14.29 -7.94 -2.05
CA ALA A 22 -13.25 -8.73 -2.71
C ALA A 22 -11.82 -8.37 -2.24
N PRO A 23 -11.52 -8.44 -0.92
CA PRO A 23 -10.19 -8.13 -0.39
C PRO A 23 -9.08 -9.06 -0.88
N GLU A 24 -9.41 -10.29 -1.26
CA GLU A 24 -8.50 -11.30 -1.77
C GLU A 24 -7.82 -10.89 -3.09
N LEU A 25 -8.42 -9.97 -3.87
CA LEU A 25 -7.81 -9.40 -5.07
C LEU A 25 -6.52 -8.63 -4.77
N TRP A 26 -6.40 -8.10 -3.56
CA TRP A 26 -5.30 -7.22 -3.14
C TRP A 26 -4.28 -7.95 -2.27
N LYS A 27 -4.71 -8.99 -1.53
CA LYS A 27 -3.86 -9.77 -0.61
C LYS A 27 -3.50 -11.17 -1.14
N ALA A 28 -3.63 -11.40 -2.44
CA ALA A 28 -3.27 -12.69 -3.02
C ALA A 28 -1.79 -13.02 -2.75
N ASP A 29 -1.49 -14.27 -2.42
CA ASP A 29 -0.11 -14.76 -2.26
C ASP A 29 0.55 -15.02 -3.62
N ARG A 30 -0.27 -15.23 -4.66
CA ARG A 30 0.18 -15.52 -6.02
C ARG A 30 0.12 -14.28 -6.88
N LYS A 31 1.15 -14.15 -7.73
CA LYS A 31 1.22 -13.07 -8.73
C LYS A 31 -0.02 -13.09 -9.61
N PRO A 32 -0.79 -11.99 -9.68
CA PRO A 32 -1.98 -11.91 -10.52
C PRO A 32 -1.62 -12.07 -12.00
N ALA A 33 -2.56 -12.61 -12.78
CA ALA A 33 -2.47 -12.63 -14.24
C ALA A 33 -2.22 -11.21 -14.77
N LEU A 34 -1.50 -11.08 -15.90
CA LEU A 34 -1.05 -9.78 -16.41
C LEU A 34 -2.20 -8.78 -16.57
N ALA A 35 -3.33 -9.19 -17.16
CA ALA A 35 -4.50 -8.34 -17.36
C ALA A 35 -5.08 -7.83 -16.03
N VAL A 36 -5.18 -8.71 -15.02
CA VAL A 36 -5.65 -8.36 -13.67
C VAL A 36 -4.68 -7.39 -13.02
N ARG A 37 -3.37 -7.68 -13.06
CA ARG A 37 -2.34 -6.81 -12.49
C ARG A 37 -2.39 -5.39 -13.10
N VAL A 38 -2.46 -5.27 -14.43
CA VAL A 38 -2.56 -3.95 -15.11
C VAL A 38 -3.85 -3.21 -14.72
N HIS A 39 -4.94 -3.92 -14.46
CA HIS A 39 -6.18 -3.31 -13.95
C HIS A 39 -5.98 -2.76 -12.52
N LEU A 40 -5.44 -3.57 -11.60
CA LEU A 40 -5.16 -3.15 -10.21
C LEU A 40 -4.15 -1.99 -10.16
N GLU A 41 -3.11 -2.02 -10.99
CA GLU A 41 -2.13 -0.94 -11.13
C GLU A 41 -2.79 0.39 -11.51
N ARG A 42 -3.70 0.37 -12.50
CA ARG A 42 -4.45 1.56 -12.92
C ARG A 42 -5.35 2.09 -11.82
N MET A 43 -6.01 1.22 -11.05
CA MET A 43 -6.79 1.64 -9.87
C MET A 43 -5.91 2.35 -8.84
N CYS A 44 -4.72 1.80 -8.56
CA CYS A 44 -3.80 2.44 -7.63
C CYS A 44 -3.24 3.78 -8.15
N GLN A 45 -3.01 3.93 -9.46
CA GLN A 45 -2.52 5.18 -10.04
C GLN A 45 -3.47 6.37 -9.82
N ARG A 46 -4.78 6.12 -9.76
CA ARG A 46 -5.80 7.15 -9.46
C ARG A 46 -6.14 7.28 -7.96
N CYS A 47 -5.53 6.46 -7.09
CA CYS A 47 -5.88 6.41 -5.67
C CYS A 47 -5.32 7.60 -4.89
N PRO A 48 -6.16 8.38 -4.17
CA PRO A 48 -5.71 9.59 -3.48
C PRO A 48 -4.81 9.32 -2.27
N VAL A 49 -4.77 8.08 -1.79
CA VAL A 49 -3.98 7.63 -0.63
C VAL A 49 -2.83 6.72 -1.05
N ARG A 50 -2.43 6.78 -2.34
CA ARG A 50 -1.35 5.93 -2.89
C ARG A 50 -0.04 6.07 -2.12
N ARG A 51 0.30 7.28 -1.67
CA ARG A 51 1.52 7.54 -0.88
C ARG A 51 1.44 6.94 0.52
N ASP A 52 0.33 7.14 1.22
CA ASP A 52 0.11 6.58 2.56
C ASP A 52 0.11 5.05 2.53
N CYS A 53 -0.52 4.47 1.51
CA CYS A 53 -0.50 3.03 1.26
C CYS A 53 0.91 2.49 1.04
N ALA A 54 1.75 3.19 0.26
CA ALA A 54 3.13 2.79 0.05
C ALA A 54 3.96 2.89 1.34
N ALA A 55 3.79 3.98 2.10
CA ALA A 55 4.51 4.21 3.35
C ALA A 55 4.16 3.16 4.42
N GLU A 56 2.88 2.82 4.57
CA GLU A 56 2.43 1.77 5.49
C GLU A 56 2.93 0.39 5.05
N ALA A 57 2.91 0.09 3.74
CA ALA A 57 3.40 -1.20 3.24
C ALA A 57 4.90 -1.41 3.48
N VAL A 58 5.71 -0.35 3.36
CA VAL A 58 7.14 -0.39 3.72
C VAL A 58 7.32 -0.53 5.22
N ALA A 59 6.59 0.26 6.03
CA ALA A 59 6.71 0.26 7.48
C ALA A 59 6.34 -1.10 8.10
N ASN A 60 5.37 -1.79 7.50
CA ASN A 60 4.93 -3.13 7.92
C ASN A 60 5.78 -4.26 7.34
N GLU A 61 6.74 -3.97 6.45
CA GLU A 61 7.45 -4.98 5.67
C GLU A 61 6.50 -6.00 5.04
N GLU A 62 5.46 -5.52 4.34
CA GLU A 62 4.37 -6.38 3.85
C GLU A 62 4.91 -7.60 3.09
N GLN A 63 4.37 -8.77 3.42
CA GLN A 63 4.96 -10.04 2.98
C GLN A 63 4.49 -10.45 1.59
N ALA A 64 3.27 -10.09 1.21
CA ALA A 64 2.70 -10.36 -0.11
C ALA A 64 1.54 -9.41 -0.40
N GLY A 65 1.21 -9.23 -1.69
CA GLY A 65 0.01 -8.53 -2.14
C GLY A 65 0.28 -7.35 -3.07
N MET A 66 -0.72 -6.50 -3.25
CA MET A 66 -0.72 -5.36 -4.16
C MET A 66 -0.89 -4.06 -3.38
N TYR A 67 0.16 -3.23 -3.37
CA TYR A 67 0.20 -1.98 -2.60
C TYR A 67 0.64 -0.83 -3.48
N ALA A 68 -0.09 0.30 -3.46
CA ALA A 68 0.26 1.51 -4.20
C ALA A 68 0.57 1.33 -5.70
N GLY A 69 0.05 0.26 -6.32
CA GLY A 69 0.32 -0.10 -7.71
C GLY A 69 1.56 -0.98 -7.91
N VAL A 70 2.11 -1.56 -6.84
CA VAL A 70 3.27 -2.43 -6.84
C VAL A 70 2.87 -3.80 -6.32
N TRP A 71 3.21 -4.82 -7.10
CA TRP A 71 3.11 -6.20 -6.66
C TRP A 71 4.29 -6.53 -5.74
N VAL A 72 3.98 -6.95 -4.51
CA VAL A 72 4.90 -7.48 -3.51
C VAL A 72 4.79 -9.01 -3.56
N PRO A 73 5.83 -9.72 -4.04
CA PRO A 73 5.84 -11.17 -4.00
C PRO A 73 6.07 -11.67 -2.56
N GLU A 74 5.59 -12.87 -2.25
CA GLU A 74 5.87 -13.54 -0.97
C GLU A 74 7.38 -13.51 -0.63
N ARG A 75 7.71 -13.07 0.58
CA ARG A 75 9.08 -13.04 1.10
C ARG A 75 9.58 -14.45 1.43
N SER A 76 10.06 -15.14 0.40
CA SER A 76 10.73 -16.44 0.53
C SER A 76 12.19 -16.37 0.06
N SER A 77 12.99 -17.40 0.34
CA SER A 77 14.40 -17.47 -0.08
C SER A 77 14.55 -17.27 -1.61
N GLY A 78 13.64 -17.86 -2.40
CA GLY A 78 13.62 -17.74 -3.86
C GLY A 78 13.14 -16.39 -4.40
N ASN A 79 12.43 -15.59 -3.60
CA ASN A 79 11.85 -14.31 -4.02
C ASN A 79 12.43 -13.09 -3.30
N SER A 80 13.38 -13.28 -2.38
CA SER A 80 13.99 -12.23 -1.56
C SER A 80 14.43 -10.98 -2.35
N LYS A 81 15.10 -11.16 -3.49
CA LYS A 81 15.51 -10.06 -4.37
C LYS A 81 14.33 -9.33 -5.02
N ALA A 82 13.30 -10.06 -5.42
CA ALA A 82 12.11 -9.49 -6.04
C ALA A 82 11.26 -8.73 -4.99
N TRP A 83 11.16 -9.26 -3.78
CA TRP A 83 10.56 -8.59 -2.64
C TRP A 83 11.30 -7.29 -2.30
N ALA A 84 12.64 -7.33 -2.20
CA ALA A 84 13.44 -6.14 -1.93
C ALA A 84 13.27 -5.07 -3.01
N ALA A 85 13.19 -5.47 -4.28
CA ALA A 85 12.90 -4.54 -5.39
C ALA A 85 11.48 -3.96 -5.32
N ALA A 86 10.51 -4.72 -4.83
CA ALA A 86 9.15 -4.22 -4.59
C ALA A 86 9.15 -3.19 -3.44
N MET A 87 9.84 -3.47 -2.33
CA MET A 87 9.99 -2.53 -1.22
C MET A 87 10.69 -1.23 -1.65
N GLN A 88 11.78 -1.32 -2.41
CA GLN A 88 12.44 -0.12 -2.96
C GLN A 88 11.50 0.71 -3.85
N ARG A 89 10.64 0.07 -4.64
CA ARG A 89 9.62 0.80 -5.43
C ARG A 89 8.58 1.46 -4.55
N LEU A 90 8.14 0.78 -3.48
CA LEU A 90 7.21 1.35 -2.52
C LEU A 90 7.83 2.53 -1.77
N GLU A 91 9.10 2.44 -1.38
CA GLU A 91 9.87 3.55 -0.80
C GLU A 91 9.91 4.75 -1.74
N LEU A 92 10.15 4.55 -3.04
CA LEU A 92 10.12 5.63 -4.02
C LEU A 92 8.73 6.28 -4.15
N ILE A 93 7.65 5.49 -4.10
CA ILE A 93 6.28 6.00 -4.14
C ILE A 93 5.93 6.74 -2.85
N ALA A 94 6.39 6.24 -1.71
CA ALA A 94 6.28 6.89 -0.41
C ALA A 94 7.13 8.18 -0.35
N GLY A 95 8.22 8.25 -1.12
CA GLY A 95 9.24 9.32 -1.22
C GLY A 95 8.78 10.67 -1.77
N THR A 96 7.50 11.00 -1.67
CA THR A 96 6.96 12.38 -1.75
C THR A 96 6.04 12.70 -0.55
N ALA A 97 6.32 12.08 0.59
CA ALA A 97 5.81 12.44 1.90
C ALA A 97 6.99 12.57 2.88
N ALA A 98 7.65 13.72 2.88
CA ALA A 98 8.22 14.22 4.13
C ALA A 98 7.02 14.48 5.07
N ARG A 99 6.88 13.68 6.13
CA ARG A 99 5.78 13.73 7.12
C ARG A 99 6.07 14.84 8.18
N PRO A 100 5.10 15.41 8.94
CA PRO A 100 3.63 15.24 8.95
C PRO A 100 2.84 16.55 8.72
N ALA A 101 1.55 16.44 8.41
CA ALA A 101 0.58 17.48 8.77
C ALA A 101 0.42 17.47 10.30
N GLN A 102 1.25 18.28 10.94
CA GLN A 102 1.02 18.85 12.26
C GLN A 102 0.08 20.02 12.02
N ASP A 103 -1.20 19.85 12.34
CA ASP A 103 -2.01 20.96 12.86
C ASP A 103 -1.68 21.01 14.36
N LEU A 104 -0.86 21.92 14.88
CA LEU A 104 -1.10 23.36 15.02
C LEU A 104 -2.49 23.68 15.58
N GLY A 105 -2.75 23.19 16.80
CA GLY A 105 -3.66 23.81 17.75
C GLY A 105 -2.86 24.44 18.90
N VAL A 106 -2.28 25.62 18.66
CA VAL A 106 -1.75 26.52 19.71
C VAL A 106 -2.86 27.47 20.17
N SER A 107 -2.82 27.81 21.46
CA SER A 107 -3.51 28.88 22.22
C SER A 107 -4.62 28.35 23.13
N ALA A 108 -4.70 28.64 24.43
CA ALA A 108 -3.85 29.34 25.39
C ALA A 108 -4.27 28.88 26.80
#